data_AF-A0A3N5GBR7-F1
#
_entry.id   AF-A0A3N5GBR7-F1
#
_cell.length_a   1.000
_cell.length_b   1.000
_cell.length_c   1.000
_cell.angle_alpha   90.00
_cell.angle_beta   90.00
_cell.angle_gamma   90.00
#
_symmetry.space_group_name_H-M   'P 1'
#
loop_
_entity.id
_entity.type
_entity.pdbx_description
1 polymer ?
#
loop_
_entity_poly.entity_id
_entity_poly.type
_entity_poly.pdbx_seq_one_letter_code
_entity_poly.pdbx_strand_id
1 'polypeptide(L)'
;MRDNNNSNFIEGKQLYLREVRVSDVSENYYRWMNDPDVIQYMESRFAPQSTEKIQAYVRRESENSYSVFMAIIDKASDRHIGNIKIHRIDQYHR
;
A
#
# COMPACT_ATOMS: atom_id res chain seq x y z
N MET A 1 9.41 -26.81 -15.07
CA MET A 1 8.37 -26.30 -14.15
C MET A 1 8.90 -25.02 -13.52
N ARG A 2 8.38 -23.86 -13.96
CA ARG A 2 8.57 -22.57 -13.29
C ARG A 2 7.17 -22.01 -13.10
N ASP A 3 6.64 -22.13 -11.91
CA ASP A 3 5.42 -21.42 -11.52
C ASP A 3 5.81 -19.96 -11.32
N ASN A 4 5.83 -19.18 -12.41
CA ASN A 4 6.02 -17.74 -12.33
C ASN A 4 4.70 -17.10 -11.90
N ASN A 5 4.34 -17.29 -10.64
CA ASN A 5 3.26 -16.56 -9.98
C ASN A 5 3.81 -15.17 -9.61
N ASN A 6 4.06 -14.33 -10.63
CA ASN A 6 4.70 -13.03 -10.45
C ASN A 6 3.69 -12.07 -9.80
N SER A 7 3.64 -12.07 -8.47
CA SER A 7 2.73 -11.25 -7.63
C SER A 7 3.03 -9.75 -7.63
N ASN A 8 3.75 -9.26 -8.65
CA ASN A 8 4.12 -7.86 -8.83
C ASN A 8 3.28 -7.25 -9.94
N PHE A 9 2.65 -6.10 -9.66
CA PHE A 9 1.90 -5.35 -10.66
C PHE A 9 2.82 -4.65 -11.66
N ILE A 10 3.91 -4.05 -11.18
CA ILE A 10 4.84 -3.27 -12.00
C ILE A 10 6.27 -3.49 -11.47
N GLU A 11 7.23 -3.69 -12.36
CA GLU A 11 8.63 -3.84 -12.00
C GLU A 11 9.49 -2.76 -12.66
N GLY A 12 10.21 -1.99 -11.84
CA GLY A 12 11.15 -0.97 -12.28
C GLY A 12 12.61 -1.36 -12.02
N LYS A 13 13.53 -0.42 -12.28
CA LYS A 13 14.97 -0.63 -12.06
C LYS A 13 15.34 -0.73 -10.58
N GLN A 14 14.82 0.17 -9.74
CA GLN A 14 15.15 0.26 -8.31
C GLN A 14 14.03 -0.21 -7.38
N LEU A 15 12.79 -0.20 -7.88
CA LEU A 15 11.59 -0.43 -7.10
C LEU A 15 10.68 -1.39 -7.86
N TYR A 16 9.81 -2.09 -7.14
CA TYR A 16 8.68 -2.79 -7.72
C TYR A 16 7.40 -2.49 -6.94
N LEU A 17 6.27 -2.60 -7.62
CA LEU A 17 4.94 -2.42 -7.05
C LEU A 17 4.23 -3.77 -6.98
N ARG A 18 3.66 -4.07 -5.82
CA ARG A 18 2.77 -5.22 -5.59
C ARG A 18 1.57 -4.77 -4.79
N GLU A 19 0.57 -5.62 -4.64
CA GLU A 19 -0.57 -5.36 -3.75
C GLU A 19 -0.11 -5.05 -2.32
N VAL A 20 -0.83 -4.15 -1.65
CA VAL A 20 -0.67 -3.97 -0.20
C VAL A 20 -1.36 -5.14 0.50
N ARG A 21 -0.65 -5.75 1.45
CA ARG A 21 -1.12 -6.88 2.26
C ARG A 21 -1.25 -6.45 3.71
N VAL A 22 -2.09 -7.15 4.47
CA VAL A 22 -2.22 -6.90 5.92
C VAL A 22 -0.89 -7.08 6.64
N SER A 23 -0.03 -7.99 6.15
CA SER A 23 1.33 -8.20 6.65
C SER A 23 2.27 -7.00 6.47
N ASP A 24 1.92 -6.05 5.59
CA ASP A 24 2.70 -4.82 5.39
C ASP A 24 2.45 -3.77 6.47
N VAL A 25 1.39 -3.95 7.28
CA VAL A 25 1.11 -3.12 8.44
C VAL A 25 2.09 -3.46 9.57
N SER A 26 3.34 -3.11 9.32
CA SER A 26 4.48 -3.23 10.20
C SER A 26 4.55 -2.05 11.16
N GLU A 27 5.45 -2.14 12.13
CA GLU A 27 5.80 -1.04 13.01
C GLU A 27 6.24 0.21 12.23
N ASN A 28 6.95 0.07 11.11
CA ASN A 28 7.35 1.20 10.27
C ASN A 28 6.13 1.89 9.63
N TYR A 29 5.17 1.12 9.12
CA TYR A 29 3.96 1.69 8.55
C TYR A 29 3.11 2.37 9.64
N TYR A 30 2.98 1.76 10.81
CA TYR A 30 2.35 2.41 11.97
C TYR A 30 3.00 3.75 12.32
N ARG A 31 4.35 3.80 12.34
CA ARG A 31 5.10 5.03 12.60
C ARG A 31 4.84 6.10 11.54
N TRP A 32 4.89 5.76 10.26
CA TRP A 32 4.57 6.71 9.18
C TRP A 32 3.18 7.32 9.34
N MET A 33 2.19 6.52 9.72
CA MET A 33 0.81 6.98 9.87
C MET A 33 0.57 7.83 11.14
N ASN A 34 1.56 7.93 12.03
CA ASN A 34 1.51 8.75 13.24
C ASN A 34 2.65 9.78 13.30
N ASP A 35 3.45 9.91 12.25
CA ASP A 35 4.49 10.91 12.13
C ASP A 35 3.88 12.19 11.50
N PRO A 36 3.84 13.32 12.23
CA PRO A 36 3.24 14.56 11.75
C PRO A 36 3.84 15.07 10.44
N ASP A 37 5.15 14.88 10.23
CA ASP A 37 5.83 15.35 9.02
C ASP A 37 5.45 14.48 7.81
N VAL A 38 5.23 13.18 8.02
CA VAL A 38 4.81 12.25 6.97
C VAL A 38 3.35 12.49 6.57
N ILE A 39 2.45 12.69 7.55
CA ILE A 39 1.00 12.78 7.28
C ILE A 39 0.50 14.21 7.09
N GLN A 40 1.34 15.24 7.12
CA GLN A 40 0.93 16.66 7.09
C GLN A 40 -0.02 17.01 5.92
N TYR A 41 0.10 16.31 4.78
CA TYR A 41 -0.73 16.52 3.59
C TYR A 41 -1.85 15.47 3.42
N MET A 42 -2.02 14.58 4.39
CA MET A 42 -3.00 13.49 4.35
C MET A 42 -4.19 13.79 5.25
N GLU A 43 -5.39 13.32 4.88
CA GLU A 43 -6.59 13.43 5.72
C GLU A 43 -6.49 12.62 7.02
N SER A 44 -5.62 11.61 7.07
CA SER A 44 -5.36 10.84 8.29
C SER A 44 -4.80 11.68 9.44
N ARG A 45 -4.25 12.88 9.17
CA ARG A 45 -3.69 13.77 10.20
C ARG A 45 -4.69 14.22 11.27
N PHE A 46 -5.98 14.18 10.97
CA PHE A 46 -7.02 14.64 11.89
C PHE A 46 -7.37 13.62 12.99
N ALA A 47 -6.85 12.39 12.93
CA ALA A 47 -7.12 11.37 13.94
C ALA A 47 -5.93 10.43 14.17
N PRO A 48 -5.65 10.02 15.41
CA PRO A 48 -4.62 9.02 15.70
C PRO A 48 -4.92 7.69 15.01
N GLN A 49 -3.88 7.07 14.48
CA GLN A 49 -3.96 5.79 13.79
C GLN A 49 -3.48 4.68 14.72
N SER A 50 -4.30 3.65 14.93
CA SER A 50 -3.86 2.41 15.57
C SER A 50 -3.51 1.37 14.51
N THR A 51 -2.69 0.38 14.87
CA THR A 51 -2.36 -0.74 13.98
C THR A 51 -3.62 -1.43 13.46
N GLU A 52 -4.64 -1.60 14.30
CA GLU A 52 -5.92 -2.22 13.94
C GLU A 52 -6.69 -1.40 12.91
N LYS A 53 -6.70 -0.06 13.05
CA LYS A 53 -7.32 0.84 12.06
C LYS A 53 -6.61 0.75 10.71
N ILE A 54 -5.28 0.71 10.71
CA ILE A 54 -4.49 0.61 9.48
C ILE A 54 -4.73 -0.75 8.82
N GLN A 55 -4.73 -1.86 9.59
CA GLN A 55 -5.05 -3.18 9.07
C GLN A 55 -6.47 -3.26 8.50
N ALA A 56 -7.47 -2.68 9.19
CA ALA A 56 -8.84 -2.64 8.71
C ALA A 56 -8.96 -1.85 7.40
N TYR A 57 -8.24 -0.72 7.28
CA TYR A 57 -8.16 0.04 6.05
C TYR A 57 -7.55 -0.78 4.90
N VAL A 58 -6.41 -1.45 5.14
CA VAL A 58 -5.78 -2.30 4.12
C VAL A 58 -6.72 -3.42 3.65
N ARG A 59 -7.41 -4.11 4.56
CA ARG A 59 -8.39 -5.16 4.19
C ARG A 59 -9.50 -4.59 3.29
N ARG A 60 -10.09 -3.47 3.70
CA ARG A 60 -11.14 -2.81 2.93
C ARG A 60 -10.68 -2.41 1.53
N GLU A 61 -9.47 -1.85 1.39
CA GLU A 61 -8.96 -1.47 0.08
C GLU A 61 -8.60 -2.69 -0.79
N SER A 62 -8.16 -3.80 -0.18
CA SER A 62 -7.88 -5.05 -0.92
C SER A 62 -9.13 -5.69 -1.55
N GLU A 63 -10.29 -5.43 -0.96
CA GLU A 63 -11.59 -5.90 -1.47
C GLU A 63 -12.26 -4.89 -2.42
N ASN A 64 -11.67 -3.70 -2.61
CA ASN A 64 -12.26 -2.62 -3.39
C ASN A 64 -11.90 -2.70 -4.88
N SER A 65 -12.82 -3.21 -5.69
CA SER A 65 -12.64 -3.35 -7.14
C SER A 65 -12.57 -2.03 -7.93
N TYR A 66 -12.91 -0.89 -7.30
CA TYR A 66 -12.81 0.45 -7.89
C TYR A 66 -11.47 1.15 -7.59
N SER A 67 -10.53 0.43 -6.99
CA SER A 67 -9.20 0.94 -6.67
C SER A 67 -8.12 -0.08 -6.92
N VAL A 68 -6.91 0.41 -7.18
CA VAL A 68 -5.68 -0.39 -7.19
C VAL A 68 -4.78 0.21 -6.11
N PHE A 69 -4.54 -0.56 -5.05
CA PHE A 69 -3.73 -0.14 -3.91
C PHE A 69 -2.44 -0.96 -3.85
N MET A 70 -1.30 -0.27 -3.96
CA MET A 70 -0.01 -0.90 -4.16
C MET A 70 1.01 -0.47 -3.11
N ALA A 71 1.79 -1.43 -2.63
CA ALA A 71 2.98 -1.20 -1.84
C ALA A 71 4.15 -0.89 -2.77
N ILE A 72 4.95 0.11 -2.41
CA ILE A 72 6.21 0.45 -3.06
C ILE A 72 7.32 -0.30 -2.34
N ILE A 73 8.00 -1.20 -3.05
CA ILE A 73 9.05 -2.04 -2.47
C ILE A 73 10.40 -1.66 -3.08
N ASP A 74 11.37 -1.34 -2.21
CA ASP A 74 12.78 -1.20 -2.57
C ASP A 74 13.37 -2.54 -2.97
N LYS A 75 13.92 -2.64 -4.19
CA LYS A 75 14.45 -3.91 -4.72
C LYS A 75 15.73 -4.36 -4.01
N ALA A 76 16.56 -3.42 -3.56
CA ALA A 76 17.85 -3.75 -2.98
C ALA A 76 17.70 -4.39 -1.59
N SER A 77 16.72 -3.94 -0.81
CA SER A 77 16.48 -4.40 0.56
C SER A 77 15.21 -5.23 0.74
N ASP A 78 14.41 -5.39 -0.32
CA ASP A 78 13.07 -5.98 -0.28
C ASP A 78 12.14 -5.35 0.77
N ARG A 79 12.33 -4.05 1.01
CA ARG A 79 11.64 -3.32 2.08
C ARG A 79 10.49 -2.51 1.53
N HIS A 80 9.34 -2.59 2.19
CA HIS A 80 8.23 -1.67 1.99
C HIS A 80 8.63 -0.25 2.41
N ILE A 81 8.46 0.73 1.53
CA ILE A 81 8.87 2.13 1.76
C ILE A 81 7.75 3.15 1.55
N GLY A 82 6.53 2.69 1.26
CA GLY A 82 5.40 3.57 1.05
C GLY A 82 4.31 2.90 0.22
N ASN A 83 3.24 3.64 -0.04
CA ASN A 83 2.12 3.14 -0.82
C ASN A 83 1.76 4.11 -1.95
N ILE A 84 1.15 3.58 -3.00
CA ILE A 84 0.52 4.37 -4.06
C ILE A 84 -0.86 3.77 -4.37
N LYS A 85 -1.84 4.63 -4.61
CA LYS A 85 -3.22 4.22 -4.85
C LYS A 85 -3.82 4.96 -6.03
N ILE A 86 -4.46 4.21 -6.91
CA ILE A 86 -5.41 4.75 -7.90
C ILE A 86 -6.80 4.40 -7.38
N HIS A 87 -7.69 5.38 -7.29
CA HIS A 87 -9.05 5.18 -6.77
C HIS A 87 -10.09 5.77 -7.73
N ARG A 88 -11.37 5.37 -7.56
CA ARG A 88 -12.49 5.80 -8.42
C ARG A 88 -12.28 5.41 -9.88
N ILE A 89 -11.77 4.20 -10.11
CA ILE A 89 -11.66 3.62 -11.44
C ILE A 89 -13.07 3.33 -11.93
N ASP A 90 -13.46 3.95 -13.04
CA ASP A 90 -14.68 3.60 -13.73
C ASP A 90 -14.51 2.25 -14.44
N GLN A 91 -15.35 1.27 -14.08
CA GLN A 91 -15.28 -0.07 -14.64
C GLN A 91 -15.99 -0.20 -15.99
N TYR A 92 -16.78 0.78 -16.42
CA TYR A 92 -17.49 0.75 -17.70
C TYR A 92 -16.57 0.90 -18.91
N HIS A 93 -15.39 1.52 -18.73
CA HIS A 93 -14.40 1.77 -19.78
C HIS A 93 -13.21 0.80 -19.74
N ARG A 94 -13.45 -0.45 -19.31
CA ARG A 94 -12.42 -1.49 -19.22
C ARG A 94 -12.08 -2.11 -20.58
#